data_AF-A0A8T9QJ76-F1
#
_entry.id   AF-A0A8T9QJ76-F1
#
_cell.length_a   1.000
_cell.length_b   1.000
_cell.length_c   1.000
_cell.angle_alpha   90.00
_cell.angle_beta   90.00
_cell.angle_gamma   90.00
#
_symmetry.space_group_name_H-M   'P 1'
#
loop_
_entity.id
_entity.type
_entity.pdbx_description
1 polymer ?
#
loop_
_entity_poly.entity_id
_entity_poly.type
_entity_poly.pdbx_seq_one_letter_code
_entity_poly.pdbx_strand_id
1 'polypeptide(L)'
;MYALRRHRRHLLFPPGLLALAFLLLLGCWVVNGKAPRLKPWAVVELDVPPLRYQSTIHNWQWEHRAFPFNSLAQRELFRPWHIITFTGNIWQDYFTRQQAEHLTQQLHNNSDEDQGVQIHFASGAKYSTLLKMLDRCRDLNLRNHWLDIHYTPTTLCIVTTKPRATTYDGEWIPTCLEYPEPEQGIQLKPLSVGTWLENYLAKFFLASTWAPLLHPSWRHPMYLLLLLSLASFSRLFRQWRQA
;
A
#
# COMPACT_ATOMS: atom_id res chain seq x y z
N MET A 1 -9.08 77.72 -19.13
CA MET A 1 -8.39 76.47 -18.73
C MET A 1 -9.43 75.40 -18.50
N TYR A 2 -9.51 74.39 -19.37
CA TYR A 2 -10.45 73.27 -19.19
C TYR A 2 -9.87 72.28 -18.18
N ALA A 3 -10.59 72.05 -17.08
CA ALA A 3 -10.22 71.00 -16.14
C ALA A 3 -10.45 69.63 -16.79
N LEU A 4 -9.38 68.84 -16.92
CA LEU A 4 -9.41 67.45 -17.40
C LEU A 4 -10.35 66.61 -16.50
N ARG A 5 -11.58 66.42 -16.97
CA ARG A 5 -12.60 65.59 -16.30
C ARG A 5 -12.18 64.12 -16.43
N ARG A 6 -11.44 63.61 -15.44
CA ARG A 6 -11.02 62.19 -15.39
C ARG A 6 -12.26 61.29 -15.37
N HIS A 7 -12.49 60.58 -16.47
CA HIS A 7 -13.43 59.48 -16.53
C HIS A 7 -12.97 58.37 -15.57
N ARG A 8 -13.60 58.27 -14.40
CA ARG A 8 -13.48 57.09 -13.55
C ARG A 8 -14.27 55.95 -14.21
N ARG A 9 -13.56 55.09 -14.94
CA ARG A 9 -14.12 53.81 -15.37
C ARG A 9 -14.37 52.97 -14.12
N HIS A 10 -15.62 52.61 -13.89
CA HIS A 10 -15.96 51.60 -12.88
C HIS A 10 -15.23 50.32 -13.26
N LEU A 11 -14.25 49.94 -12.44
CA LEU A 11 -13.64 48.63 -12.53
C LEU A 11 -14.78 47.61 -12.32
N LEU A 12 -14.94 46.69 -13.28
CA LEU A 12 -15.97 45.64 -13.28
C LEU A 12 -15.96 44.78 -12.01
N PHE A 13 -14.85 44.79 -11.27
CA PHE A 13 -14.71 44.07 -10.03
C PHE A 13 -14.27 45.01 -8.90
N PRO A 14 -14.91 44.93 -7.71
CA PRO A 14 -14.45 45.67 -6.56
C PRO A 14 -13.01 45.22 -6.22
N PRO A 15 -12.11 46.14 -5.83
CA PRO A 15 -10.70 45.83 -5.60
C PRO A 15 -10.46 44.70 -4.59
N GLY A 16 -11.42 44.46 -3.69
CA GLY A 16 -11.37 43.33 -2.75
C GLY A 16 -11.52 41.95 -3.41
N LEU A 17 -12.26 41.82 -4.51
CA LEU A 17 -12.46 40.55 -5.21
C LEU A 17 -11.20 40.13 -5.97
N LEU A 18 -10.50 41.11 -6.54
CA LEU A 18 -9.23 40.90 -7.24
C LEU A 18 -8.15 40.44 -6.26
N ALA A 19 -8.09 41.05 -5.07
CA ALA A 19 -7.20 40.61 -4.00
C ALA A 19 -7.49 39.18 -3.53
N LEU A 20 -8.77 38.80 -3.43
CA LEU A 20 -9.16 37.45 -3.03
C LEU A 20 -8.82 36.41 -4.10
N ALA A 21 -9.11 36.70 -5.37
CA ALA A 21 -8.72 35.84 -6.49
C ALA A 21 -7.19 35.67 -6.54
N PHE A 22 -6.44 36.74 -6.28
CA PHE A 22 -4.98 36.70 -6.25
C PHE A 22 -4.45 35.87 -5.06
N LEU A 23 -5.04 36.01 -3.87
CA LEU A 23 -4.72 35.17 -2.70
C LEU A 23 -5.05 33.70 -2.94
N LEU A 24 -6.16 33.42 -3.62
CA LEU A 24 -6.58 32.06 -3.95
C LEU A 24 -5.64 31.44 -4.99
N LEU A 25 -5.21 32.22 -6.00
CA LEU A 25 -4.18 31.82 -6.95
C LEU A 25 -2.82 31.58 -6.27
N LEU A 26 -2.39 32.46 -5.37
CA LEU A 26 -1.18 32.29 -4.58
C LEU A 26 -1.26 31.06 -3.67
N GLY A 27 -2.41 30.84 -3.04
CA GLY A 27 -2.70 29.64 -2.26
C GLY A 27 -2.61 28.38 -3.13
N CYS A 28 -3.29 28.37 -4.28
CA CYS A 28 -3.21 27.28 -5.25
C CYS A 28 -1.78 27.06 -5.74
N TRP A 29 -1.00 28.12 -5.99
CA TRP A 29 0.37 28.02 -6.49
C TRP A 29 1.33 27.47 -5.42
N VAL A 30 1.22 27.94 -4.17
CA VAL A 30 2.01 27.41 -3.04
C VAL A 30 1.65 25.95 -2.77
N VAL A 31 0.36 25.60 -2.87
CA VAL A 31 -0.11 24.21 -2.76
C VAL A 31 0.42 23.37 -3.92
N ASN A 32 0.38 23.85 -5.17
CA ASN A 32 0.89 23.09 -6.32
C ASN A 32 2.42 22.96 -6.35
N GLY A 33 3.15 24.00 -5.89
CA GLY A 33 4.62 24.00 -5.89
C GLY A 33 5.22 23.08 -4.84
N LYS A 34 4.50 22.83 -3.75
CA LYS A 34 4.90 21.92 -2.67
C LYS A 34 4.14 20.60 -2.66
N ALA A 35 3.02 20.50 -3.36
CA ALA A 35 2.38 19.21 -3.59
C ALA A 35 3.41 18.36 -4.32
N PRO A 36 3.89 17.25 -3.72
CA PRO A 36 4.62 16.27 -4.49
C PRO A 36 3.71 15.96 -5.68
N ARG A 37 4.16 16.27 -6.91
CA ARG A 37 3.43 15.95 -8.15
C ARG A 37 2.75 14.63 -7.88
N LEU A 38 1.41 14.60 -7.94
CA LEU A 38 0.60 13.43 -7.65
C LEU A 38 1.07 12.32 -8.59
N LYS A 39 2.15 11.64 -8.22
CA LYS A 39 2.67 10.47 -8.90
C LYS A 39 1.53 9.51 -8.76
N PRO A 40 0.93 8.99 -9.84
CA PRO A 40 -0.14 8.02 -9.70
C PRO A 40 0.29 6.94 -8.70
N TRP A 41 -0.43 6.85 -7.58
CA TRP A 41 -0.19 5.84 -6.57
C TRP A 41 -0.88 4.59 -7.09
N ALA A 42 -0.12 3.71 -7.75
CA ALA A 42 -0.62 2.39 -8.08
C ALA A 42 -0.64 1.58 -6.78
N VAL A 43 -1.83 1.22 -6.32
CA VAL A 43 -1.99 0.20 -5.27
C VAL A 43 -2.05 -1.12 -6.01
N VAL A 44 -1.07 -1.98 -5.78
CA VAL A 44 -1.14 -3.37 -6.24
C VAL A 44 -2.03 -4.09 -5.25
N GLU A 45 -3.23 -4.44 -5.67
CA GLU A 45 -4.06 -5.37 -4.92
C GLU A 45 -3.50 -6.77 -5.16
N LEU A 46 -2.98 -7.37 -4.09
CA LEU A 46 -2.47 -8.74 -4.13
C LEU A 46 -3.61 -9.66 -3.69
N ASP A 47 -4.26 -10.30 -4.67
CA ASP A 47 -5.23 -11.35 -4.37
C ASP A 47 -4.47 -12.64 -4.07
N VAL A 48 -4.34 -12.95 -2.78
CA VAL A 48 -3.78 -14.23 -2.31
C VAL A 48 -4.96 -15.06 -1.84
N PRO A 49 -5.36 -16.12 -2.56
CA PRO A 49 -6.48 -16.94 -2.13
C PRO A 49 -6.16 -17.50 -0.74
N PRO A 50 -7.10 -17.40 0.22
CA PRO A 50 -6.83 -17.83 1.58
C PRO A 50 -6.52 -19.32 1.59
N LEU A 51 -5.42 -19.69 2.24
CA LEU A 51 -5.13 -21.09 2.54
C LEU A 51 -6.20 -21.58 3.51
N ARG A 52 -7.01 -22.56 3.07
CA ARG A 52 -8.07 -23.11 3.92
C ARG A 52 -7.43 -23.98 4.98
N TYR A 53 -7.65 -23.62 6.23
CA TYR A 53 -7.24 -24.42 7.38
C TYR A 53 -8.07 -25.72 7.42
N GLN A 54 -7.41 -26.88 7.39
CA GLN A 54 -8.09 -28.15 7.59
C GLN A 54 -8.41 -28.33 9.07
N SER A 55 -9.59 -27.85 9.50
CA SER A 55 -9.96 -27.94 10.92
C SER A 55 -10.38 -29.33 11.36
N THR A 56 -10.77 -30.24 10.48
CA THR A 56 -11.23 -31.57 10.91
C THR A 56 -11.22 -32.57 9.76
N ILE A 57 -10.44 -33.62 9.98
CA ILE A 57 -10.35 -34.83 9.18
C ILE A 57 -11.71 -35.52 9.19
N HIS A 58 -12.50 -35.51 8.10
CA HIS A 58 -13.34 -36.68 7.82
C HIS A 58 -13.78 -36.91 6.38
N ASN A 59 -13.85 -35.91 5.50
CA ASN A 59 -14.31 -36.14 4.12
C ASN A 59 -13.27 -35.66 3.10
N TRP A 60 -12.22 -36.45 2.89
CA TRP A 60 -11.02 -36.12 2.11
C TRP A 60 -11.11 -36.39 0.61
N GLN A 61 -12.30 -36.41 0.02
CA GLN A 61 -12.37 -36.93 -1.35
C GLN A 61 -12.01 -35.93 -2.44
N TRP A 62 -12.15 -34.61 -2.25
CA TRP A 62 -11.81 -33.69 -3.33
C TRP A 62 -11.29 -32.34 -2.78
N GLU A 63 -10.13 -31.95 -3.31
CA GLU A 63 -9.78 -30.56 -3.63
C GLU A 63 -9.22 -29.61 -2.54
N HIS A 64 -7.89 -29.43 -2.68
CA HIS A 64 -7.20 -28.14 -2.76
C HIS A 64 -6.70 -27.41 -1.49
N ARG A 65 -5.36 -27.23 -1.46
CA ARG A 65 -4.63 -26.05 -0.94
C ARG A 65 -4.76 -25.76 0.57
N ALA A 66 -4.43 -26.74 1.41
CA ALA A 66 -4.22 -26.50 2.83
C ALA A 66 -2.71 -26.64 3.15
N PHE A 67 -2.02 -25.54 3.46
CA PHE A 67 -0.72 -25.64 4.15
C PHE A 67 -0.99 -25.52 5.66
N PRO A 68 -0.75 -26.57 6.47
CA PRO A 68 -1.50 -26.82 7.69
C PRO A 68 -0.56 -26.77 8.91
N PHE A 69 -0.11 -25.58 9.29
CA PHE A 69 0.64 -25.43 10.54
C PHE A 69 -0.25 -24.75 11.57
N ASN A 70 -0.68 -25.52 12.56
CA ASN A 70 -1.48 -25.03 13.68
C ASN A 70 -0.61 -24.31 14.71
N SER A 71 0.72 -24.49 14.62
CA SER A 71 1.69 -23.87 15.51
C SER A 71 3.02 -23.57 14.82
N LEU A 72 3.77 -22.60 15.36
CA LEU A 72 5.12 -22.28 14.93
C LEU A 72 6.06 -23.50 15.01
N ALA A 73 5.90 -24.36 16.02
CA ALA A 73 6.71 -25.56 16.17
C ALA A 73 6.52 -26.55 15.01
N GLN A 74 5.29 -26.73 14.52
CA GLN A 74 5.03 -27.57 13.34
C GLN A 74 5.67 -26.98 12.08
N ARG A 75 5.68 -25.64 11.96
CA ARG A 75 6.34 -24.94 10.86
C ARG A 75 7.86 -25.14 10.89
N GLU A 76 8.50 -25.00 12.05
CA GLU A 76 9.95 -25.23 12.19
C GLU A 76 10.34 -26.68 11.92
N LEU A 77 9.47 -27.64 12.26
CA LEU A 77 9.70 -29.06 11.98
C LEU A 77 9.41 -29.45 10.52
N PHE A 78 8.77 -28.58 9.73
CA PHE A 78 8.34 -28.91 8.37
C PHE A 78 9.52 -29.22 7.45
N ARG A 79 10.56 -28.37 7.46
CA ARG A 79 11.80 -28.52 6.70
C ARG A 79 12.89 -27.59 7.24
N PRO A 80 14.16 -27.81 6.89
CA PRO A 80 15.22 -26.84 7.14
C PRO A 80 14.92 -25.49 6.49
N TRP A 81 14.91 -24.43 7.29
CA TRP A 81 14.60 -23.07 6.85
C TRP A 81 15.85 -22.20 6.79
N HIS A 82 16.04 -21.51 5.67
CA HIS A 82 16.91 -20.35 5.57
C HIS A 82 16.10 -19.10 5.92
N ILE A 83 16.44 -18.46 7.04
CA ILE A 83 15.71 -17.30 7.53
C ILE A 83 16.42 -16.02 7.08
N ILE A 84 15.66 -15.13 6.45
CA ILE A 84 16.11 -13.83 5.96
C ILE A 84 15.18 -12.77 6.55
N THR A 85 15.70 -11.64 7.01
CA THR A 85 14.87 -10.58 7.61
C THR A 85 15.16 -9.23 6.99
N PHE A 86 14.11 -8.61 6.44
CA PHE A 86 14.11 -7.21 6.03
C PHE A 86 13.69 -6.33 7.21
N THR A 87 14.52 -5.34 7.55
CA THR A 87 14.33 -4.49 8.74
C THR A 87 13.75 -3.12 8.40
N GLY A 88 13.83 -2.69 7.14
CA GLY A 88 13.53 -1.33 6.71
C GLY A 88 14.76 -0.43 6.59
N ASN A 89 15.91 -0.90 7.07
CA ASN A 89 17.17 -0.20 6.90
C ASN A 89 17.67 -0.38 5.46
N ILE A 90 17.77 0.73 4.71
CA ILE A 90 18.09 0.72 3.28
C ILE A 90 19.41 -0.01 2.97
N TRP A 91 20.43 0.17 3.80
CA TRP A 91 21.75 -0.42 3.56
C TRP A 91 21.77 -1.90 3.88
N GLN A 92 21.18 -2.30 5.02
CA GLN A 92 21.08 -3.71 5.38
C GLN A 92 20.20 -4.47 4.37
N ASP A 93 19.02 -3.92 4.07
CA ASP A 93 18.05 -4.51 3.16
C ASP A 93 18.62 -4.67 1.73
N TYR A 94 19.59 -3.84 1.33
CA TYR A 94 20.29 -4.02 0.06
C TYR A 94 21.02 -5.37 -0.01
N PHE A 95 21.81 -5.70 1.02
CA PHE A 95 22.55 -6.97 1.09
C PHE A 95 21.61 -8.14 1.37
N THR A 96 20.65 -7.97 2.28
CA THR A 96 19.60 -8.96 2.56
C THR A 96 18.86 -9.36 1.28
N ARG A 97 18.57 -8.40 0.40
CA ARG A 97 17.95 -8.68 -0.89
C ARG A 97 18.84 -9.51 -1.81
N GLN A 98 20.13 -9.19 -1.92
CA GLN A 98 21.07 -9.99 -2.72
C GLN A 98 21.15 -11.43 -2.20
N GLN A 99 21.18 -11.60 -0.87
CA GLN A 99 21.14 -12.92 -0.24
C GLN A 99 19.84 -13.67 -0.53
N ALA A 100 18.69 -13.00 -0.46
CA ALA A 100 17.39 -13.57 -0.80
C ALA A 100 17.29 -13.98 -2.27
N GLU A 101 17.79 -13.15 -3.18
CA GLU A 101 17.84 -13.44 -4.62
C GLU A 101 18.73 -14.66 -4.91
N HIS A 102 19.86 -14.80 -4.21
CA HIS A 102 20.74 -15.95 -4.31
C HIS A 102 20.09 -17.23 -3.79
N LEU A 103 19.52 -17.20 -2.57
CA LEU A 103 18.88 -18.36 -1.95
C LEU A 103 17.65 -18.84 -2.74
N THR A 104 16.85 -17.91 -3.26
CA THR A 104 15.70 -18.26 -4.13
C THR A 104 16.16 -18.87 -5.46
N GLN A 105 17.27 -18.38 -6.04
CA GLN A 105 17.88 -19.02 -7.21
C GLN A 105 18.40 -20.42 -6.89
N GLN A 106 19.03 -20.61 -5.72
CA GLN A 106 19.50 -21.92 -5.27
C GLN A 106 18.33 -22.90 -5.09
N LEU A 107 17.24 -22.48 -4.44
CA LEU A 107 16.03 -23.29 -4.31
C LEU A 107 15.46 -23.70 -5.68
N HIS A 108 15.48 -22.79 -6.66
CA HIS A 108 15.05 -23.08 -8.02
C HIS A 108 15.95 -24.10 -8.71
N ASN A 109 17.28 -23.93 -8.59
CA ASN A 109 18.26 -24.82 -9.23
C ASN A 109 18.29 -26.21 -8.55
N ASN A 110 18.01 -26.28 -7.25
CA ASN A 110 18.05 -27.49 -6.43
C ASN A 110 16.65 -27.90 -5.97
N SER A 111 15.70 -28.03 -6.91
CA SER A 111 14.30 -28.37 -6.60
C SER A 111 14.13 -29.72 -5.86
N ASP A 112 15.12 -30.60 -5.98
CA ASP A 112 15.12 -31.95 -5.40
C ASP A 112 15.63 -32.00 -3.95
N GLU A 113 16.06 -30.87 -3.37
CA GLU A 113 16.48 -30.78 -1.97
C GLU A 113 15.30 -30.42 -1.07
N ASP A 114 15.22 -31.00 0.13
CA ASP A 114 14.18 -30.64 1.12
C ASP A 114 14.62 -29.38 1.88
N GLN A 115 14.38 -28.21 1.26
CA GLN A 115 14.80 -26.92 1.79
C GLN A 115 13.70 -25.88 1.60
N GLY A 116 13.75 -24.83 2.42
CA GLY A 116 12.86 -23.69 2.30
C GLY A 116 13.55 -22.39 2.71
N VAL A 117 12.98 -21.27 2.28
CA VAL A 117 13.40 -19.93 2.67
C VAL A 117 12.22 -19.22 3.33
N GLN A 118 12.45 -18.67 4.52
CA GLN A 118 11.51 -17.77 5.20
C GLN A 118 12.04 -16.35 5.10
N ILE A 119 11.23 -15.46 4.53
CA ILE A 119 11.54 -14.04 4.40
C ILE A 119 10.64 -13.27 5.35
N HIS A 120 11.22 -12.82 6.47
CA HIS A 120 10.56 -12.00 7.47
C HIS A 120 10.58 -10.52 7.06
N PHE A 121 9.42 -9.88 7.13
CA PHE A 121 9.26 -8.44 6.91
C PHE A 121 8.95 -7.78 8.25
N ALA A 122 9.97 -7.20 8.89
CA ALA A 122 9.79 -6.48 10.13
C ALA A 122 8.91 -5.22 9.93
N SER A 123 8.47 -4.60 11.02
CA SER A 123 7.57 -3.43 10.97
C SER A 123 8.14 -2.23 10.18
N GLY A 124 9.47 -2.11 10.06
CA GLY A 124 10.13 -1.09 9.24
C GLY A 124 10.27 -1.46 7.77
N ALA A 125 10.07 -2.73 7.38
CA ALA A 125 10.25 -3.19 6.02
C ALA A 125 9.26 -2.52 5.07
N LYS A 126 9.73 -2.20 3.86
CA LYS A 126 8.89 -1.55 2.85
C LYS A 126 8.03 -2.58 2.13
N TYR A 127 6.75 -2.25 1.91
CA TYR A 127 5.84 -3.05 1.09
C TYR A 127 6.39 -3.35 -0.32
N SER A 128 7.14 -2.41 -0.91
CA SER A 128 7.81 -2.62 -2.20
C SER A 128 8.81 -3.79 -2.18
N THR A 129 9.38 -4.11 -1.03
CA THR A 129 10.34 -5.22 -0.89
C THR A 129 9.61 -6.56 -0.93
N LEU A 130 8.45 -6.68 -0.27
CA LEU A 130 7.59 -7.85 -0.37
C LEU A 130 7.18 -8.11 -1.83
N LEU A 131 6.70 -7.07 -2.53
CA LEU A 131 6.31 -7.19 -3.93
C LEU A 131 7.45 -7.69 -4.81
N LYS A 132 8.67 -7.16 -4.64
CA LYS A 132 9.85 -7.62 -5.39
C LYS A 132 10.17 -9.10 -5.14
N MET A 133 10.00 -9.59 -3.92
CA MET A 133 10.23 -11.01 -3.62
C MET A 133 9.14 -11.90 -4.23
N LEU A 134 7.88 -11.44 -4.26
CA LEU A 134 6.80 -12.14 -4.95
C LEU A 134 7.01 -12.16 -6.47
N ASP A 135 7.39 -11.02 -7.07
CA ASP A 135 7.77 -10.93 -8.47
C ASP A 135 8.92 -11.90 -8.78
N ARG A 136 9.93 -11.97 -7.90
CA ARG A 136 11.05 -12.92 -8.04
C ARG A 136 10.58 -14.37 -8.01
N CYS A 137 9.66 -14.74 -7.11
CA CYS A 137 9.07 -16.08 -7.10
C CYS A 137 8.36 -16.40 -8.41
N ARG A 138 7.60 -15.44 -8.96
CA ARG A 138 6.93 -15.59 -10.26
C ARG A 138 7.94 -15.75 -11.39
N ASP A 139 8.98 -14.92 -11.44
CA ASP A 139 10.00 -14.94 -12.48
C ASP A 139 10.78 -16.28 -12.51
N LEU A 140 10.97 -16.89 -11.33
CA LEU A 140 11.60 -18.20 -11.18
C LEU A 140 10.60 -19.37 -11.23
N ASN A 141 9.32 -19.12 -11.51
CA ASN A 141 8.24 -20.11 -11.48
C ASN A 141 8.21 -20.95 -10.17
N LEU A 142 8.55 -20.33 -9.04
CA LEU A 142 8.51 -20.93 -7.70
C LEU A 142 7.06 -20.94 -7.21
N ARG A 143 6.28 -21.94 -7.63
CA ARG A 143 4.85 -22.03 -7.34
C ARG A 143 4.54 -22.34 -5.88
N ASN A 144 5.46 -22.98 -5.17
CA ASN A 144 5.27 -23.40 -3.79
C ASN A 144 5.73 -22.28 -2.83
N HIS A 145 4.91 -21.24 -2.73
CA HIS A 145 5.12 -20.17 -1.76
C HIS A 145 3.79 -19.75 -1.12
N TRP A 146 3.86 -19.19 0.08
CA TRP A 146 2.71 -18.57 0.72
C TRP A 146 3.13 -17.40 1.60
N LEU A 147 2.20 -16.45 1.77
CA LEU A 147 2.38 -15.30 2.64
C LEU A 147 1.65 -15.53 3.95
N ASP A 148 2.40 -15.63 5.05
CA ASP A 148 1.90 -15.73 6.40
C ASP A 148 1.78 -14.34 7.02
N ILE A 149 0.53 -13.86 7.14
CA ILE A 149 0.18 -12.58 7.78
C ILE A 149 -0.34 -12.75 9.20
N HIS A 150 -0.54 -13.99 9.67
CA HIS A 150 -1.14 -14.26 10.98
C HIS A 150 -0.12 -14.05 12.11
N TYR A 151 1.14 -14.38 11.85
CA TYR A 151 2.23 -14.17 12.80
C TYR A 151 3.00 -12.89 12.49
N THR A 152 3.56 -12.29 13.53
CA THR A 152 4.48 -11.16 13.43
C THR A 152 5.92 -11.64 13.63
N PRO A 153 6.86 -11.30 12.73
CA PRO A 153 6.70 -10.48 11.51
C PRO A 153 5.96 -11.22 10.38
N THR A 154 5.35 -10.45 9.46
CA THR A 154 4.79 -11.01 8.22
C THR A 154 5.88 -11.78 7.49
N THR A 155 5.58 -13.00 7.07
CA THR A 155 6.59 -13.93 6.56
C THR A 155 6.19 -14.50 5.21
N LEU A 156 7.04 -14.34 4.20
CA LEU A 156 6.91 -15.06 2.93
C LEU A 156 7.71 -16.36 3.02
N CYS A 157 7.01 -17.49 2.97
CA CYS A 157 7.61 -18.81 2.96
C CYS A 157 7.69 -19.32 1.52
N ILE A 158 8.86 -19.79 1.12
CA ILE A 158 9.14 -20.33 -0.21
C ILE A 158 9.76 -21.70 -0.02
N VAL A 159 9.25 -22.72 -0.71
CA VAL A 159 9.68 -24.11 -0.49
C VAL A 159 9.92 -24.84 -1.81
N THR A 160 10.82 -25.81 -1.81
CA THR A 160 11.03 -26.70 -2.96
C THR A 160 9.85 -27.67 -3.16
N THR A 161 9.77 -28.27 -4.35
CA THR A 161 8.75 -29.25 -4.74
C THR A 161 8.97 -30.63 -4.15
N LYS A 162 10.16 -30.92 -3.60
CA LYS A 162 10.47 -32.26 -3.09
C LYS A 162 9.42 -32.68 -2.05
N PRO A 163 8.65 -33.75 -2.30
CA PRO A 163 7.82 -34.33 -1.27
C PRO A 163 8.74 -34.91 -0.20
N ARG A 164 8.50 -34.57 1.07
CA ARG A 164 9.20 -35.22 2.18
C ARG A 164 8.93 -36.71 2.05
N ALA A 165 9.97 -37.52 2.00
CA ALA A 165 9.83 -38.96 2.14
C ALA A 165 9.30 -39.20 3.56
N THR A 166 7.98 -39.17 3.73
CA THR A 166 7.35 -39.63 4.94
C THR A 166 7.63 -41.11 4.99
N THR A 167 8.54 -41.52 5.88
CA THR A 167 8.73 -42.90 6.31
C THR A 167 7.51 -43.37 7.08
N TYR A 168 6.34 -43.26 6.46
CA TYR A 168 5.11 -43.90 6.85
C TYR A 168 4.91 -45.00 5.82
N ASP A 169 5.00 -46.25 6.25
CA ASP A 169 4.90 -47.49 5.45
C ASP A 169 3.50 -47.73 4.84
N GLY A 170 2.72 -46.67 4.63
CA GLY A 170 1.41 -46.71 4.00
C GLY A 170 1.23 -45.45 3.19
N GLU A 171 1.16 -45.63 1.88
CA GLU A 171 0.78 -44.70 0.81
C GLU A 171 0.31 -43.31 1.27
N TRP A 172 0.98 -42.28 0.78
CA TRP A 172 0.43 -41.28 -0.14
C TRP A 172 1.42 -40.12 -0.16
N ILE A 173 2.19 -40.02 -1.23
CA ILE A 173 2.96 -38.82 -1.53
C ILE A 173 1.96 -37.79 -2.06
N PRO A 174 1.72 -36.66 -1.36
CA PRO A 174 0.92 -35.59 -1.93
C PRO A 174 1.76 -34.95 -3.03
N THR A 175 1.60 -35.43 -4.25
CA THR A 175 2.12 -34.77 -5.45
C THR A 175 1.60 -33.35 -5.44
N CYS A 176 2.50 -32.36 -5.47
CA CYS A 176 2.11 -30.96 -5.64
C CYS A 176 1.28 -30.88 -6.92
N LEU A 177 -0.04 -30.69 -6.77
CA LEU A 177 -0.93 -30.49 -7.91
C LEU A 177 -0.38 -29.31 -8.71
N GLU A 178 -0.06 -29.57 -9.98
CA GLU A 178 0.19 -28.52 -10.95
C GLU A 178 -0.94 -27.50 -10.83
N TYR A 179 -0.59 -26.27 -10.46
CA TYR A 179 -1.52 -25.16 -10.56
C TYR A 179 -2.04 -25.15 -12.00
N PRO A 180 -3.38 -25.14 -12.23
CA PRO A 180 -3.89 -24.81 -13.55
C PRO A 180 -3.25 -23.48 -13.92
N GLU A 181 -2.62 -23.47 -15.09
CA GLU A 181 -1.98 -22.27 -15.65
C GLU A 181 -2.97 -21.12 -15.48
N PRO A 182 -2.59 -19.99 -14.85
CA PRO A 182 -3.54 -18.92 -14.60
C PRO A 182 -4.09 -18.47 -15.94
N GLU A 183 -5.34 -18.87 -16.22
CA GLU A 183 -6.04 -18.51 -17.45
C GLU A 183 -6.09 -16.98 -17.51
N GLN A 184 -5.19 -16.43 -18.32
CA GLN A 184 -5.13 -15.04 -18.75
C GLN A 184 -5.10 -14.00 -17.62
N GLY A 185 -3.87 -13.53 -17.35
CA GLY A 185 -3.48 -12.37 -16.56
C GLY A 185 -4.62 -11.57 -15.92
N ILE A 186 -4.71 -11.67 -14.59
CA ILE A 186 -5.57 -10.85 -13.73
C ILE A 186 -5.38 -9.39 -14.16
N GLN A 187 -6.37 -8.88 -14.90
CA GLN A 187 -6.35 -7.52 -15.40
C GLN A 187 -6.70 -6.63 -14.21
N LEU A 188 -5.67 -6.09 -13.55
CA LEU A 188 -5.82 -5.16 -12.44
C LEU A 188 -6.69 -3.99 -12.90
N LYS A 189 -7.96 -3.97 -12.48
CA LYS A 189 -8.86 -2.87 -12.79
C LYS A 189 -8.43 -1.66 -11.95
N PRO A 190 -8.15 -0.50 -12.57
CA PRO A 190 -7.79 0.68 -11.80
C PRO A 190 -8.91 1.03 -10.81
N LEU A 191 -8.54 1.42 -9.59
CA LEU A 191 -9.48 1.85 -8.57
C LEU A 191 -10.38 2.94 -9.15
N SER A 192 -11.70 2.79 -9.02
CA SER A 192 -12.62 3.80 -9.55
C SER A 192 -12.41 5.14 -8.84
N VAL A 193 -12.61 6.25 -9.57
CA VAL A 193 -12.48 7.60 -9.01
C VAL A 193 -13.41 7.79 -7.81
N GLY A 194 -14.60 7.17 -7.82
CA GLY A 194 -15.55 7.20 -6.70
C GLY A 194 -14.96 6.58 -5.43
N THR A 195 -14.48 5.33 -5.52
CA THR A 195 -13.81 4.65 -4.40
C THR A 195 -12.56 5.39 -3.91
N TRP A 196 -11.82 6.04 -4.81
CA TRP A 196 -10.69 6.88 -4.41
C TRP A 196 -11.15 8.11 -3.62
N LEU A 197 -12.18 8.80 -4.10
CA LEU A 197 -12.74 10.00 -3.48
C LEU A 197 -13.34 9.70 -2.10
N GLU A 198 -14.09 8.60 -1.99
CA GLU A 198 -14.66 8.15 -0.72
C GLU A 198 -13.57 7.86 0.32
N ASN A 199 -12.53 7.12 -0.08
CA ASN A 199 -11.38 6.85 0.77
C ASN A 199 -10.62 8.13 1.15
N TYR A 200 -10.51 9.08 0.23
CA TYR A 200 -9.87 10.37 0.50
C TYR A 200 -10.69 11.20 1.49
N LEU A 201 -12.00 11.34 1.28
CA LEU A 201 -12.89 12.09 2.16
C LEU A 201 -12.96 11.45 3.55
N ALA A 202 -13.08 10.12 3.62
CA ALA A 202 -13.05 9.39 4.88
C ALA A 202 -11.77 9.71 5.68
N LYS A 203 -10.61 9.77 5.00
CA LYS A 203 -9.34 10.18 5.64
C LYS A 203 -9.30 11.67 5.97
N PHE A 204 -9.86 12.52 5.14
CA PHE A 204 -9.89 13.97 5.35
C PHE A 204 -10.70 14.34 6.60
N PHE A 205 -11.80 13.64 6.88
CA PHE A 205 -12.63 13.87 8.07
C PHE A 205 -12.09 13.22 9.35
N LEU A 206 -11.02 12.41 9.28
CA LEU A 206 -10.36 11.92 10.49
C LEU A 206 -9.74 13.09 11.27
N ALA A 207 -10.04 13.16 12.57
CA ALA A 207 -9.50 14.19 13.47
C ALA A 207 -7.96 14.25 13.48
N SER A 208 -7.30 13.11 13.22
CA SER A 208 -5.83 13.01 13.13
C SER A 208 -5.26 13.83 11.97
N THR A 209 -5.99 13.98 10.87
CA THR A 209 -5.59 14.78 9.71
C THR A 209 -5.51 16.28 10.06
N TRP A 210 -6.35 16.72 11.00
CA TRP A 210 -6.41 18.10 11.49
C TRP A 210 -5.57 18.37 12.73
N ALA A 211 -5.07 17.33 13.40
CA ALA A 211 -4.26 17.47 14.61
C ALA A 211 -3.06 18.45 14.45
N PRO A 212 -2.33 18.49 13.31
CA PRO A 212 -1.26 19.46 13.13
C PRO A 212 -1.74 20.92 13.08
N LEU A 213 -2.96 21.16 12.60
CA LEU A 213 -3.57 22.50 12.52
C LEU A 213 -4.08 23.00 13.89
N LEU A 214 -4.29 22.08 14.84
CA LEU A 214 -4.63 22.39 16.23
C LEU A 214 -3.40 22.71 17.08
N HIS A 215 -2.19 22.53 16.54
CA HIS A 215 -0.96 22.86 17.24
C HIS A 215 -0.90 24.37 17.55
N PRO A 216 -0.46 24.78 18.75
CA PRO A 216 -0.51 26.18 19.20
C PRO A 216 0.19 27.18 18.25
N SER A 217 1.21 26.74 17.51
CA SER A 217 1.89 27.56 16.49
C SER A 217 0.99 27.98 15.32
N TRP A 218 -0.09 27.25 15.04
CA TRP A 218 -1.01 27.52 13.94
C TRP A 218 -2.25 28.33 14.34
N ARG A 219 -2.45 28.62 15.63
CA ARG A 219 -3.63 29.32 16.13
C ARG A 219 -3.80 30.72 15.52
N HIS A 220 -2.76 31.54 15.57
CA HIS A 220 -2.80 32.90 15.04
C HIS A 220 -3.06 32.97 13.51
N PRO A 221 -2.37 32.19 12.66
CA PRO A 221 -2.68 32.18 11.23
C PRO A 221 -4.07 31.60 10.93
N MET A 222 -4.55 30.61 11.70
CA MET A 222 -5.93 30.11 11.59
C MET A 222 -6.96 31.20 11.90
N TYR A 223 -6.78 31.96 12.98
CA TYR A 223 -7.68 33.07 13.32
C TYR A 223 -7.67 34.17 12.27
N LEU A 224 -6.50 34.49 11.70
CA LEU A 224 -6.38 35.44 10.60
C LEU A 224 -7.13 34.96 9.35
N LEU A 225 -7.00 33.69 9.00
CA LEU A 225 -7.75 33.09 7.88
C LEU A 225 -9.25 33.09 8.14
N LEU A 226 -9.69 32.76 9.36
CA LEU A 226 -11.09 32.82 9.76
C LEU A 226 -11.64 34.25 9.70
N LEU A 227 -10.91 35.22 10.24
CA LEU A 227 -11.29 36.65 10.19
C LEU A 227 -11.36 37.15 8.76
N LEU A 228 -10.39 36.79 7.92
CA LEU A 228 -10.42 37.11 6.50
C LEU A 228 -11.65 36.50 5.83
N SER A 229 -11.95 35.22 6.09
CA SER A 229 -13.13 34.56 5.53
C SER A 229 -14.44 35.22 5.99
N LEU A 230 -14.57 35.57 7.26
CA LEU A 230 -15.73 36.28 7.84
C LEU A 230 -15.86 37.69 7.27
N ALA A 231 -14.76 38.41 7.09
CA ALA A 231 -14.74 39.73 6.48
C ALA A 231 -15.14 39.66 4.99
N SER A 232 -14.67 38.67 4.24
CA SER A 232 -15.12 38.46 2.86
C SER A 232 -16.59 38.03 2.78
N PHE A 233 -17.05 37.16 3.68
CA PHE A 233 -18.44 36.69 3.70
C PHE A 233 -19.41 37.81 4.08
N SER A 234 -19.07 38.63 5.08
CA SER A 234 -19.88 39.79 5.47
C SER A 234 -19.95 40.85 4.37
N ARG A 235 -18.88 41.05 3.59
CA ARG A 235 -18.91 41.94 2.42
C ARG A 235 -19.82 41.40 1.31
N LEU A 236 -19.73 40.11 1.00
CA LEU A 236 -20.62 39.45 0.04
C LEU A 236 -22.08 39.55 0.47
N PHE A 237 -22.37 39.30 1.75
CA PHE A 237 -23.73 39.39 2.29
C PHE A 237 -24.31 40.80 2.22
N ARG A 238 -23.50 41.83 2.49
CA ARG A 238 -23.92 43.23 2.35
C ARG A 238 -24.19 43.61 0.89
N GLN A 239 -23.37 43.13 -0.06
CA GLN A 239 -23.60 43.34 -1.48
C GLN A 239 -24.89 42.65 -1.95
N TRP A 240 -25.15 41.43 -1.49
CA TRP A 240 -26.36 40.69 -1.83
C TRP A 240 -27.64 41.37 -1.29
N ARG A 241 -27.58 42.00 -0.11
CA ARG A 241 -28.72 42.78 0.42
C ARG A 241 -29.00 44.09 -0.33
N GLN A 242 -28.05 44.60 -1.10
CA GLN A 242 -28.17 45.86 -1.84
C GLN A 242 -28.55 45.66 -3.31
N ALA A 243 -28.51 44.42 -3.81
CA ALA A 243 -28.96 44.03 -5.15
C ALA A 243 -30.43 43.58 -5.10
#